data_AF-A0A1F2LWC2-F1
#
_entry.id   AF-A0A1F2LWC2-F1
#
_cell.length_a   1.000
_cell.length_b   1.000
_cell.length_c   1.000
_cell.angle_alpha   90.00
_cell.angle_beta   90.00
_cell.angle_gamma   90.00
#
_symmetry.space_group_name_H-M   'P 1'
#
loop_
_entity.id
_entity.type
_entity.pdbx_description
1 polymer ?
#
loop_
_entity_poly.entity_id
_entity_poly.type
_entity_poly.pdbx_seq_one_letter_code
_entity_poly.pdbx_strand_id
1 'polypeptide(L)'
;MKQKITDAFVNFTHSWNDLLHASIERKISDGYDLAYPNKNDFEHRESTTKAMREFYYQRMMNTASLLLTGVSLLVALFALIVAIVAIKYS
;
A
#
# COMPACT_ATOMS: atom_id res chain seq x y z
N MET A 1 -15.26 -18.48 -17.51
CA MET A 1 -15.21 -18.48 -16.02
C MET A 1 -13.88 -17.95 -15.49
N LYS A 2 -12.73 -18.47 -15.96
CA LYS A 2 -11.39 -17.98 -15.58
C LYS A 2 -11.20 -16.45 -15.78
N GLN A 3 -11.54 -15.91 -16.96
CA GLN A 3 -11.51 -14.46 -17.22
C GLN A 3 -12.36 -13.65 -16.23
N LYS A 4 -13.62 -14.06 -15.98
CA LYS A 4 -14.49 -13.36 -15.03
C LYS A 4 -13.91 -13.28 -13.61
N ILE A 5 -13.21 -14.33 -13.17
CA ILE A 5 -12.54 -14.35 -11.85
C ILE A 5 -11.33 -13.41 -11.86
N THR A 6 -10.53 -13.45 -12.93
CA THR A 6 -9.39 -12.54 -13.11
C THR A 6 -9.85 -11.08 -13.11
N ASP A 7 -10.88 -10.76 -13.89
CA ASP A 7 -11.42 -9.39 -14.00
C ASP A 7 -11.98 -8.91 -12.65
N ALA A 8 -12.69 -9.78 -11.92
CA ALA A 8 -13.17 -9.46 -10.58
C ALA A 8 -12.03 -9.18 -9.60
N PHE A 9 -10.96 -9.98 -9.65
CA PHE A 9 -9.78 -9.78 -8.81
C PHE A 9 -9.04 -8.48 -9.15
N VAL A 10 -8.83 -8.19 -10.44
CA VAL A 10 -8.18 -6.95 -10.89
C VAL A 10 -9.02 -5.72 -10.52
N ASN A 11 -10.34 -5.78 -10.71
CA ASN A 11 -11.23 -4.67 -10.34
C ASN A 11 -11.25 -4.45 -8.83
N PHE A 12 -11.22 -5.52 -8.04
CA PHE A 12 -11.11 -5.43 -6.59
C PHE A 12 -9.80 -4.74 -6.19
N THR A 13 -8.64 -5.20 -6.69
CA THR A 13 -7.35 -4.59 -6.33
C THR A 13 -7.24 -3.14 -6.79
N HIS A 14 -7.77 -2.82 -7.97
CA HIS A 14 -7.82 -1.46 -8.48
C HIS A 14 -8.67 -0.54 -7.59
N SER A 15 -9.86 -0.99 -7.18
CA SER A 15 -10.72 -0.23 -6.26
C SER A 15 -10.05 0.04 -4.91
N TRP A 16 -9.33 -0.94 -4.36
CA TRP A 16 -8.57 -0.75 -3.13
C TRP A 16 -7.43 0.25 -3.30
N ASN A 17 -6.70 0.17 -4.42
CA ASN A 17 -5.63 1.11 -4.73
C ASN A 17 -6.15 2.55 -4.78
N ASP A 18 -7.27 2.78 -5.45
CA ASP A 18 -7.85 4.12 -5.60
C ASP A 18 -8.34 4.68 -4.27
N LEU A 19 -9.00 3.86 -3.44
CA LEU A 19 -9.44 4.24 -2.10
C LEU A 19 -8.27 4.60 -1.19
N LEU A 20 -7.19 3.81 -1.25
CA LEU A 20 -5.98 4.08 -0.49
C LEU A 20 -5.36 5.41 -0.92
N HIS A 21 -5.17 5.61 -2.23
CA HIS A 21 -4.60 6.85 -2.78
C HIS A 21 -5.44 8.08 -2.38
N ALA A 22 -6.76 8.00 -2.51
CA ALA A 22 -7.67 9.08 -2.14
C ALA A 22 -7.66 9.36 -0.62
N SER A 23 -7.52 8.33 0.21
CA SER A 23 -7.45 8.50 1.66
C SER A 23 -6.15 9.18 2.11
N ILE A 24 -5.04 8.87 1.44
CA ILE A 24 -3.72 9.47 1.69
C ILE A 24 -3.72 10.93 1.26
N GLU A 25 -4.23 11.22 0.06
CA GLU A 25 -4.29 12.58 -0.48
C GLU A 25 -5.11 13.50 0.44
N ARG A 26 -6.24 13.01 0.95
CA ARG A 26 -7.06 13.73 1.94
C ARG A 26 -6.31 13.97 3.25
N LYS A 27 -5.62 12.97 3.80
CA LYS A 27 -4.80 13.15 5.01
C LYS A 27 -3.68 14.17 4.82
N ILE A 28 -3.07 14.22 3.64
CA ILE A 28 -2.04 15.20 3.29
C ILE A 28 -2.64 16.60 3.22
N SER A 29 -3.78 16.74 2.54
CA SER A 29 -4.49 18.03 2.45
C SER A 29 -4.93 18.52 3.83
N ASP A 30 -5.54 17.65 4.65
CA ASP A 30 -5.97 18.00 6.01
C ASP A 30 -4.77 18.40 6.90
N GLY A 31 -3.67 17.67 6.81
CA GLY A 31 -2.43 17.96 7.53
C GLY A 31 -1.80 19.29 7.12
N TYR A 32 -1.82 19.60 5.82
CA TYR A 32 -1.36 20.89 5.30
C TYR A 32 -2.26 22.04 5.80
N ASP A 33 -3.58 21.84 5.72
CA ASP A 33 -4.58 22.84 6.11
C ASP A 33 -4.52 23.18 7.61
N LEU A 34 -4.24 22.19 8.45
CA LEU A 34 -4.00 22.38 9.88
C LEU A 34 -2.68 23.10 10.16
N ALA A 35 -1.61 22.77 9.43
CA ALA A 35 -0.28 23.33 9.65
C ALA A 35 -0.14 24.77 9.12
N TYR A 36 -0.88 25.13 8.07
CA TYR A 36 -0.79 26.41 7.39
C TYR A 36 -2.18 27.06 7.22
N PRO A 37 -2.72 27.69 8.28
CA PRO A 37 -4.05 28.31 8.24
C PRO A 37 -4.12 29.59 7.38
N ASN A 38 -3.00 30.30 7.16
CA ASN A 38 -2.95 31.52 6.34
C ASN A 38 -2.27 31.25 4.98
N LYS A 39 -3.07 30.85 3.98
CA LYS A 39 -2.59 30.35 2.68
C LYS A 39 -2.60 31.45 1.60
N ASN A 40 -1.55 32.27 1.55
CA ASN A 40 -1.42 33.28 0.49
C ASN A 40 -0.33 32.95 -0.54
N ASP A 41 0.35 31.82 -0.41
CA ASP A 41 1.40 31.38 -1.33
C ASP A 41 1.06 29.99 -1.91
N PHE A 42 0.69 29.98 -3.18
CA PHE A 42 0.32 28.77 -3.92
C PHE A 42 1.53 27.88 -4.19
N GLU A 43 2.70 28.46 -4.41
CA GLU A 43 3.94 27.73 -4.74
C GLU A 43 4.51 27.02 -3.49
N HIS A 44 4.40 27.67 -2.33
CA HIS A 44 4.73 27.06 -1.04
C HIS A 44 3.77 25.91 -0.68
N ARG A 45 2.51 25.99 -1.09
CA ARG A 45 1.52 24.93 -0.89
C ARG A 45 1.84 23.68 -1.70
N GLU A 46 2.13 23.83 -2.99
CA GLU A 46 2.39 22.68 -3.86
C GLU A 46 3.68 21.95 -3.45
N SER A 47 4.76 22.68 -3.18
CA SER A 47 6.04 22.10 -2.74
C SER A 47 5.91 21.36 -1.40
N THR A 48 5.19 21.94 -0.43
CA THR A 48 5.00 21.33 0.90
C THR A 48 4.09 20.11 0.85
N THR A 49 2.98 20.16 0.12
CA THR A 49 2.07 19.01 -0.04
C THR A 49 2.76 17.86 -0.77
N LYS A 50 3.60 18.15 -1.77
CA LYS A 50 4.43 17.14 -2.44
C LYS A 50 5.43 16.47 -1.48
N ALA A 51 6.12 17.25 -0.65
CA ALA A 51 7.04 16.70 0.35
C ALA A 51 6.31 15.81 1.38
N MET A 52 5.12 16.24 1.84
CA MET A 52 4.27 15.43 2.71
C MET A 52 3.82 14.14 2.02
N ARG A 53 3.47 14.21 0.73
CA ARG A 53 3.10 13.06 -0.08
C ARG A 53 4.23 12.05 -0.20
N GLU A 54 5.43 12.51 -0.54
CA GLU A 54 6.62 11.65 -0.65
C GLU A 54 6.95 10.97 0.68
N PHE A 55 6.87 11.70 1.78
CA PHE A 55 7.11 11.16 3.12
C PHE A 55 6.08 10.09 3.52
N TYR A 56 4.79 10.35 3.27
CA TYR A 56 3.72 9.38 3.53
C TYR A 56 3.87 8.13 2.66
N TYR A 57 4.16 8.28 1.36
CA TYR A 57 4.38 7.15 0.46
C TYR A 57 5.59 6.32 0.86
N GLN A 58 6.70 6.95 1.25
CA GLN A 58 7.90 6.23 1.72
C GLN A 58 7.59 5.36 2.95
N ARG A 59 6.96 5.94 3.97
CA ARG A 59 6.61 5.19 5.19
C ARG A 59 5.61 4.07 4.90
N MET A 60 4.60 4.35 4.08
CA MET A 60 3.61 3.35 3.69
C MET A 60 4.24 2.21 2.90
N MET A 61 5.12 2.52 1.95
CA MET A 61 5.84 1.51 1.16
C MET A 61 6.68 0.63 2.07
N ASN A 62 7.43 1.21 3.01
CA ASN A 62 8.23 0.43 3.95
C ASN A 62 7.38 -0.53 4.80
N THR A 63 6.24 -0.06 5.33
CA THR A 63 5.30 -0.92 6.06
C THR A 63 4.69 -2.00 5.17
N ALA A 64 4.29 -1.67 3.94
CA ALA A 64 3.76 -2.63 2.98
C ALA A 64 4.78 -3.70 2.61
N SER A 65 6.04 -3.32 2.37
CA SER A 65 7.15 -4.23 2.11
C SER A 65 7.41 -5.17 3.29
N LEU A 66 7.34 -4.67 4.53
CA LEU A 66 7.48 -5.51 5.73
C LEU A 66 6.35 -6.54 5.84
N LEU A 67 5.10 -6.13 5.62
CA LEU A 67 3.94 -7.04 5.63
C LEU A 67 4.07 -8.09 4.52
N LEU A 68 4.43 -7.67 3.30
CA LEU A 68 4.64 -8.57 2.17
C LEU A 68 5.75 -9.58 2.46
N THR A 69 6.86 -9.13 3.05
CA THR A 69 7.98 -10.00 3.46
C THR A 69 7.53 -11.01 4.50
N GLY A 70 6.76 -10.59 5.50
CA GLY A 70 6.19 -11.48 6.52
C GLY A 70 5.27 -12.55 5.93
N VAL A 71 4.37 -12.16 5.02
CA VAL A 71 3.50 -13.11 4.30
C VAL A 71 4.31 -14.08 3.45
N SER A 72 5.32 -13.59 2.74
CA SER A 72 6.21 -14.41 1.91
C SER A 72 6.97 -15.44 2.75
N LEU A 73 7.45 -15.04 3.93
CA LEU A 73 8.08 -15.95 4.89
C LEU A 73 7.11 -17.05 5.36
N LEU A 74 5.86 -16.70 5.69
CA LEU A 74 4.86 -17.70 6.06
C LEU A 74 4.61 -18.71 4.94
N VAL A 75 4.45 -18.23 3.70
CA VAL A 75 4.28 -19.11 2.52
C VAL A 75 5.49 -20.04 2.34
N ALA A 76 6.71 -19.51 2.49
CA ALA A 76 7.93 -20.33 2.42
C ALA A 76 7.99 -21.40 3.52
N LEU A 77 7.57 -21.07 4.76
CA LEU A 77 7.49 -22.04 5.86
C LEU A 77 6.45 -23.13 5.57
N PHE A 78 5.27 -22.77 5.04
CA PHE A 78 4.28 -23.77 4.63
C PHE A 78 4.80 -24.68 3.53
N ALA A 79 5.46 -24.13 2.50
CA ALA A 79 6.07 -24.91 1.44
C ALA A 79 7.13 -25.88 1.99
N LEU A 80 7.94 -25.44 2.95
CA LEU A 80 8.94 -26.29 3.60
C LEU A 80 8.28 -27.44 4.39
N ILE A 81 7.24 -27.17 5.16
CA ILE A 81 6.48 -28.20 5.89
C ILE A 81 5.92 -29.24 4.91
N VAL A 82 5.30 -28.77 3.83
CA VAL A 82 4.75 -29.65 2.78
C VAL A 82 5.85 -30.51 2.16
N ALA A 83 7.02 -29.95 1.87
CA ALA A 83 8.15 -30.71 1.32
C ALA A 83 8.65 -31.80 2.29
N ILE A 84 8.78 -31.49 3.59
CA ILE A 84 9.19 -32.46 4.61
C ILE A 84 8.17 -33.61 4.71
N VAL A 85 6.87 -33.28 4.72
CA VAL A 85 5.79 -34.28 4.74
C VAL A 85 5.86 -35.14 3.48
N ALA A 86 5.99 -34.53 2.30
CA ALA A 86 6.09 -35.25 1.04
C ALA A 86 7.27 -36.23 1.04
N ILE A 87 8.44 -35.84 1.53
CA ILE A 87 9.61 -36.73 1.63
C ILE A 87 9.37 -37.88 2.63
N LYS A 88 8.70 -37.61 3.76
CA LYS A 88 8.44 -38.61 4.80
C LYS A 88 7.41 -39.68 4.38
N TYR A 89 6.45 -39.31 3.53
CA TYR A 89 5.38 -40.19 3.05
C TYR A 89 5.55 -40.64 1.59
N SER A 90 6.68 -40.30 0.96
CA SER A 90 7.12 -40.84 -0.33
C SER A 90 7.99 -42.07 -0.13
#